data_AF-A0A7J2U4C6-F1
#
_entry.id   AF-A0A7J2U4C6-F1
#
_cell.length_a   1.000
_cell.length_b   1.000
_cell.length_c   1.000
_cell.angle_alpha   90.00
_cell.angle_beta   90.00
_cell.angle_gamma   90.00
#
_symmetry.space_group_name_H-M   'P 1'
#
loop_
_entity.id
_entity.type
_entity.pdbx_description
1 polymer ?
#
loop_
_entity_poly.entity_id
_entity_poly.type
_entity_poly.pdbx_seq_one_letter_code
_entity_poly.pdbx_strand_id
1 'polypeptide(L)'
;MILVAYIGKASANVSSITTSPSFKPKPNAQVRCIALHIIKVFISYRARVVLQFLSRHSVLLKVFRIKSSYWYPGTDVYAKVAELVKPVIRDQDFVVVSEKPILIALGSIYDEKVIPLDSLTEFVTKVLSSLWLSFFRKFPSPVVEEALRNTSLKNLAKHKKLVLKYSSLLHFLKPVSEAGIDASNLPYHYVAIPMRGMSKVVEGIRRTLAERLGVNVNVMVIDSDRMVVFKRCRGIAIAPRPTEYRYVIDLGVLSYIMRFLLGGKVRLYPTIVAYAGKQYPLHLLLKIAKKADKAIMSGLGRTAIEMLRNLNKTSFDEVKWSDMNKAKHYPIAIVRILHSQHPATKISRHNTNRFL
;
A
#
# COMPACT_ATOMS: atom_id res chain seq x y z
N MET A 1 0.55 -27.26 -16.61
CA MET A 1 -0.80 -27.89 -16.60
C MET A 1 -1.53 -27.73 -15.27
N ILE A 2 -0.96 -28.11 -14.12
CA ILE A 2 -1.65 -28.08 -12.81
C ILE A 2 -2.14 -26.67 -12.41
N LEU A 3 -1.31 -25.64 -12.56
CA LEU A 3 -1.70 -24.26 -12.24
C LEU A 3 -2.82 -23.73 -13.15
N VAL A 4 -2.83 -24.13 -14.43
CA VAL A 4 -3.87 -23.76 -15.39
C VAL A 4 -5.20 -24.46 -15.07
N ALA A 5 -5.14 -25.75 -14.71
CA ALA A 5 -6.30 -26.52 -14.24
C ALA A 5 -6.85 -25.96 -12.91
N TYR A 6 -5.97 -25.51 -12.01
CA TYR A 6 -6.34 -24.88 -10.74
C TYR A 6 -7.08 -23.55 -10.94
N ILE A 7 -6.56 -22.67 -11.82
CA ILE A 7 -7.21 -21.40 -12.15
C ILE A 7 -8.62 -21.65 -12.75
N GLY A 8 -8.76 -22.67 -13.61
CA GLY A 8 -10.04 -23.06 -14.18
C GLY A 8 -11.05 -23.55 -13.13
N LYS A 9 -10.62 -24.38 -12.17
CA LYS A 9 -11.49 -24.97 -11.14
C LYS A 9 -11.86 -23.98 -10.02
N ALA A 10 -10.95 -23.09 -9.63
CA ALA A 10 -11.21 -22.05 -8.64
C ALA A 10 -12.28 -21.03 -9.10
N SER A 11 -12.40 -20.80 -10.41
CA SER A 11 -13.41 -19.91 -10.97
C SER A 11 -14.83 -20.49 -11.01
N ALA A 12 -15.00 -21.81 -10.88
CA ALA A 12 -16.28 -22.49 -11.08
C ALA A 12 -17.10 -22.72 -9.79
N ASN A 13 -16.47 -22.72 -8.60
CA ASN A 13 -17.09 -23.20 -7.36
C ASN A 13 -17.62 -22.12 -6.40
N VAL A 14 -17.86 -20.88 -6.85
CA VAL A 14 -18.48 -19.85 -5.99
C VAL A 14 -19.52 -19.02 -6.73
N SER A 15 -20.63 -19.66 -7.09
CA SER A 15 -21.85 -19.03 -7.57
C SER A 15 -22.85 -18.83 -6.41
N SER A 16 -22.51 -17.96 -5.46
CA SER A 16 -23.48 -17.40 -4.49
C SER A 16 -22.93 -16.15 -3.78
N ILE A 17 -22.30 -15.24 -4.53
CA ILE A 17 -22.13 -13.86 -4.06
C ILE A 17 -23.20 -13.03 -4.76
N THR A 18 -24.11 -12.47 -3.96
CA THR A 18 -25.16 -11.55 -4.39
C THR A 18 -24.60 -10.42 -5.25
N THR A 19 -25.34 -10.14 -6.31
CA THR A 19 -24.96 -9.45 -7.53
C THR A 19 -25.15 -7.93 -7.47
N SER A 20 -24.16 -7.19 -7.97
CA SER A 20 -24.33 -5.97 -8.79
C SER A 20 -23.07 -5.80 -9.67
N PRO A 21 -23.17 -5.26 -10.90
CA PRO A 21 -23.30 -6.11 -12.09
C PRO A 21 -21.98 -6.45 -12.81
N SER A 22 -21.98 -7.69 -13.31
CA SER A 22 -21.26 -8.23 -14.47
C SER A 22 -19.77 -7.93 -14.65
N PHE A 23 -18.92 -8.93 -14.41
CA PHE A 23 -17.74 -9.11 -15.26
C PHE A 23 -17.32 -10.58 -15.40
N LYS A 24 -17.45 -11.11 -16.62
CA LYS A 24 -16.71 -12.30 -17.08
C LYS A 24 -15.34 -11.82 -17.60
N PRO A 25 -14.19 -12.25 -17.04
CA PRO A 25 -12.90 -11.95 -17.65
C PRO A 25 -12.68 -12.86 -18.87
N LYS A 26 -12.60 -12.29 -20.07
CA LYS A 26 -12.08 -13.01 -21.25
C LYS A 26 -10.57 -13.26 -21.07
N PRO A 27 -10.07 -14.51 -21.21
CA PRO A 27 -8.64 -14.77 -21.21
C PRO A 27 -8.04 -14.54 -22.61
N ASN A 28 -6.73 -14.27 -22.64
CA ASN A 28 -5.83 -14.42 -23.81
C ASN A 28 -5.63 -13.26 -24.82
N ALA A 29 -5.77 -11.99 -24.41
CA ALA A 29 -5.25 -10.85 -25.21
C ALA A 29 -4.21 -9.98 -24.48
N GLN A 30 -4.01 -10.17 -23.17
CA GLN A 30 -3.25 -9.22 -22.34
C GLN A 30 -1.73 -9.20 -22.58
N VAL A 31 -1.09 -10.30 -22.97
CA VAL A 31 0.39 -10.34 -22.96
C VAL A 31 1.01 -9.57 -24.15
N ARG A 32 0.43 -9.67 -25.36
CA ARG A 32 0.87 -8.87 -26.52
C ARG A 32 0.42 -7.41 -26.43
N CYS A 33 -0.74 -7.16 -25.83
CA CYS A 33 -1.25 -5.81 -25.65
C CYS A 33 -0.46 -5.03 -24.60
N ILE A 34 0.02 -5.67 -23.53
CA ILE A 34 0.86 -5.04 -22.49
C ILE A 34 2.24 -4.65 -23.04
N ALA A 35 2.88 -5.47 -23.88
CA ALA A 35 4.16 -5.09 -24.49
C ALA A 35 4.01 -3.85 -25.41
N LEU A 36 2.96 -3.81 -26.23
CA LEU A 36 2.64 -2.67 -27.09
C LEU A 36 2.16 -1.44 -26.30
N HIS A 37 1.47 -1.64 -25.15
CA HIS A 37 1.08 -0.55 -24.26
C HIS A 37 2.28 0.00 -23.48
N ILE A 38 3.21 -0.84 -23.03
CA ILE A 38 4.46 -0.42 -22.40
C ILE A 38 5.31 0.36 -23.40
N ILE A 39 5.41 -0.09 -24.66
CA ILE A 39 6.14 0.61 -25.72
C ILE A 39 5.44 1.93 -26.10
N LYS A 40 4.11 1.97 -26.26
CA LYS A 40 3.35 3.20 -26.50
C LYS A 40 3.42 4.18 -25.33
N VAL A 41 3.37 3.69 -24.09
CA VAL A 41 3.58 4.50 -22.89
C VAL A 41 5.02 5.02 -22.84
N PHE A 42 6.03 4.22 -23.19
CA PHE A 42 7.43 4.65 -23.26
C PHE A 42 7.66 5.72 -24.34
N ILE A 43 7.09 5.54 -25.54
CA ILE A 43 7.23 6.46 -26.67
C ILE A 43 6.42 7.75 -26.41
N SER A 44 5.23 7.65 -25.82
CA SER A 44 4.43 8.82 -25.41
C SER A 44 5.03 9.56 -24.21
N TYR A 45 5.69 8.85 -23.27
CA TYR A 45 6.46 9.46 -22.17
C TYR A 45 7.67 10.23 -22.66
N ARG A 46 8.34 9.74 -23.72
CA ARG A 46 9.53 10.39 -24.30
C ARG A 46 9.21 11.78 -24.88
N ALA A 47 7.96 12.02 -25.29
CA ALA A 47 7.52 13.29 -25.85
C ALA A 47 6.96 14.30 -24.81
N ARG A 48 6.65 13.89 -23.57
CA ARG A 48 6.06 14.79 -22.54
C ARG A 48 6.84 14.94 -21.23
N VAL A 49 7.88 14.15 -20.98
CA VAL A 49 8.57 14.14 -19.67
C VAL A 49 10.01 14.70 -19.71
N VAL A 50 10.44 15.28 -20.83
CA VAL A 50 11.77 15.91 -20.94
C VAL A 50 11.88 17.25 -20.18
N LEU A 51 10.79 17.81 -19.66
CA LEU A 51 10.79 19.06 -18.90
C LEU A 51 10.22 18.91 -17.47
N GLN A 52 10.80 18.03 -16.67
CA GLN A 52 10.75 18.23 -15.21
C GLN A 52 12.15 18.12 -14.63
N PHE A 53 12.80 19.28 -14.69
CA PHE A 53 14.20 19.52 -14.45
C PHE A 53 14.63 19.11 -13.04
N LEU A 54 15.84 18.56 -13.01
CA LEU A 54 16.62 18.21 -11.83
C LEU A 54 16.79 19.42 -10.93
N SER A 55 16.16 19.40 -9.77
CA SER A 55 16.62 20.21 -8.67
C SER A 55 16.71 19.35 -7.41
N ARG A 56 17.94 19.12 -6.96
CA ARG A 56 18.25 18.42 -5.71
C ARG A 56 18.00 19.37 -4.54
N HIS A 57 16.79 19.89 -4.41
CA HIS A 57 16.44 20.63 -3.20
C HIS A 57 16.23 19.63 -2.06
N SER A 58 17.04 19.78 -1.01
CA SER A 58 16.83 19.13 0.27
C SER A 58 15.61 19.76 0.93
N VAL A 59 14.45 19.14 0.73
CA VAL A 59 13.22 19.55 1.41
C VAL A 59 13.27 19.08 2.85
N LEU A 60 13.15 20.01 3.80
CA LEU A 60 13.02 19.70 5.21
C LEU A 60 11.57 19.32 5.50
N LEU A 61 11.36 18.16 6.13
CA LEU A 61 10.04 17.62 6.43
C LEU A 61 9.88 17.48 7.94
N LYS A 62 8.87 18.16 8.50
CA LYS A 62 8.42 17.97 9.88
C LYS A 62 7.26 16.97 9.90
N VAL A 63 7.30 16.02 10.81
CA VAL A 63 6.30 14.94 10.89
C VAL A 63 5.64 14.95 12.27
N PHE A 64 4.32 14.93 12.30
CA PHE A 64 3.52 14.78 13.51
C PHE A 64 2.76 13.45 13.40
N ARG A 65 2.98 12.55 14.36
CA ARG A 65 2.21 11.31 14.50
C ARG A 65 0.93 11.59 15.26
N ILE A 66 -0.20 11.11 14.77
CA ILE A 66 -1.50 11.36 15.39
C ILE A 66 -1.99 10.07 16.05
N LYS A 67 -2.17 10.13 17.37
CA LYS A 67 -2.71 9.01 18.16
C LYS A 67 -4.20 8.90 17.91
N SER A 68 -4.71 7.68 17.78
CA SER A 68 -6.14 7.39 17.65
C SER A 68 -6.52 6.20 18.54
N SER A 69 -7.81 6.09 18.85
CA SER A 69 -8.42 4.80 19.19
C SER A 69 -8.38 3.86 17.98
N TYR A 70 -8.59 2.57 18.20
CA TYR A 70 -8.80 1.63 17.10
C TYR A 70 -10.06 2.01 16.31
N TRP A 71 -10.03 1.81 15.00
CA TRP A 71 -11.17 2.08 14.12
C TRP A 71 -11.92 0.78 13.92
N TYR A 72 -13.19 0.77 14.31
CA TYR A 72 -14.07 -0.38 14.13
C TYR A 72 -14.88 -0.27 12.84
N PRO A 73 -15.41 -1.38 12.31
CA PRO A 73 -16.40 -1.34 11.25
C PRO A 73 -17.53 -0.35 11.57
N GLY A 74 -17.86 0.52 10.62
CA GLY A 74 -18.85 1.59 10.80
C GLY A 74 -18.29 2.91 11.34
N THR A 75 -16.99 3.01 11.63
CA THR A 75 -16.37 4.30 11.98
C THR A 75 -16.49 5.28 10.81
N ASP A 76 -17.01 6.50 11.03
CA ASP A 76 -17.01 7.55 10.01
C ASP A 76 -15.58 8.05 9.76
N VAL A 77 -14.98 7.58 8.66
CA VAL A 77 -13.63 7.93 8.24
C VAL A 77 -13.44 9.44 8.13
N TYR A 78 -14.41 10.15 7.55
CA TYR A 78 -14.28 11.57 7.26
C TYR A 78 -14.33 12.40 8.54
N ALA A 79 -15.32 12.15 9.39
CA ALA A 79 -15.44 12.81 10.68
C ALA A 79 -14.24 12.48 11.57
N LYS A 80 -13.80 11.21 11.59
CA LYS A 80 -12.70 10.78 12.45
C LYS A 80 -11.37 11.39 12.05
N VAL A 81 -11.06 11.48 10.76
CA VAL A 81 -9.85 12.17 10.30
C VAL A 81 -9.90 13.65 10.68
N ALA A 82 -11.03 14.34 10.45
CA ALA A 82 -11.18 15.75 10.79
C ALA A 82 -10.98 16.03 12.29
N GLU A 83 -11.60 15.21 13.16
CA GLU A 83 -11.41 15.26 14.61
C GLU A 83 -9.93 15.13 15.00
N LEU A 84 -9.25 14.11 14.47
CA LEU A 84 -7.89 13.74 14.84
C LEU A 84 -6.83 14.76 14.40
N VAL A 85 -7.01 15.41 13.24
CA VAL A 85 -6.01 16.34 12.69
C VAL A 85 -6.23 17.79 13.12
N LYS A 86 -7.46 18.17 13.51
CA LYS A 86 -7.84 19.54 13.90
C LYS A 86 -6.83 20.25 14.81
N PRO A 87 -6.22 19.62 15.83
CA PRO A 87 -5.34 20.34 16.75
C PRO A 87 -4.00 20.80 16.14
N VAL A 88 -3.57 20.24 15.00
CA VAL A 88 -2.20 20.41 14.49
C VAL A 88 -2.14 20.82 13.01
N ILE A 89 -3.20 20.53 12.25
CA ILE A 89 -3.25 20.70 10.79
C ILE A 89 -3.13 22.17 10.38
N ARG A 90 -2.47 22.41 9.24
CA ARG A 90 -2.37 23.71 8.58
C ARG A 90 -2.55 23.56 7.09
N ASP A 91 -2.80 24.67 6.40
CA ASP A 91 -2.81 24.71 4.95
C ASP A 91 -1.54 24.11 4.34
N GLN A 92 -1.73 23.45 3.19
CA GLN A 92 -0.69 22.77 2.41
C GLN A 92 -0.02 21.56 3.11
N ASP A 93 -0.41 21.22 4.34
CA ASP A 93 0.08 20.00 4.98
C ASP A 93 -0.33 18.75 4.20
N PHE A 94 0.44 17.68 4.39
CA PHE A 94 0.07 16.33 3.94
C PHE A 94 -0.57 15.57 5.09
N VAL A 95 -1.84 15.22 4.95
CA VAL A 95 -2.51 14.23 5.80
C VAL A 95 -2.27 12.86 5.18
N VAL A 96 -1.39 12.08 5.79
CA VAL A 96 -1.07 10.72 5.34
C VAL A 96 -1.75 9.71 6.24
N VAL A 97 -2.58 8.85 5.66
CA VAL A 97 -3.38 7.85 6.39
C VAL A 97 -2.96 6.45 5.95
N SER A 98 -2.83 5.53 6.90
CA SER A 98 -2.68 4.10 6.59
C SER A 98 -3.97 3.57 5.98
N GLU A 99 -3.88 2.77 4.91
CA GLU A 99 -5.05 2.22 4.23
C GLU A 99 -5.89 1.31 5.12
N LYS A 100 -5.25 0.46 5.93
CA LYS A 100 -5.94 -0.58 6.70
C LYS A 100 -7.06 -0.04 7.62
N PRO A 101 -6.84 0.96 8.48
CA PRO A 101 -7.91 1.56 9.28
C PRO A 101 -9.10 2.03 8.44
N ILE A 102 -8.87 2.58 7.24
CA ILE A 102 -9.93 3.00 6.32
C ILE A 102 -10.72 1.78 5.84
N LEU A 103 -10.04 0.71 5.41
CA LEU A 103 -10.71 -0.53 4.97
C LEU A 103 -11.57 -1.13 6.08
N ILE A 104 -11.05 -1.16 7.31
CA ILE A 104 -11.77 -1.68 8.48
C ILE A 104 -13.01 -0.83 8.76
N ALA A 105 -12.85 0.50 8.81
CA ALA A 105 -13.95 1.43 9.04
C ALA A 105 -15.07 1.32 8.00
N LEU A 106 -14.69 1.15 6.72
CA LEU A 106 -15.62 0.95 5.62
C LEU A 106 -16.23 -0.46 5.56
N GLY A 107 -15.88 -1.35 6.50
CA GLY A 107 -16.37 -2.74 6.52
C GLY A 107 -15.83 -3.60 5.37
N SER A 108 -14.73 -3.19 4.73
CA SER A 108 -14.04 -3.95 3.69
C SER A 108 -13.19 -5.07 4.32
N ILE A 109 -13.88 -5.96 5.03
CA ILE A 109 -13.34 -7.07 5.79
C ILE A 109 -14.00 -8.36 5.29
N TYR A 110 -13.25 -9.45 5.28
CA TYR A 110 -13.75 -10.76 4.91
C TYR A 110 -13.29 -11.82 5.91
N ASP A 111 -14.16 -12.78 6.20
CA ASP A 111 -13.83 -13.94 7.05
C ASP A 111 -13.22 -15.06 6.21
N GLU A 112 -11.94 -15.35 6.39
CA GLU A 112 -11.31 -16.48 5.68
C GLU A 112 -11.81 -17.83 6.19
N LYS A 113 -12.44 -17.90 7.37
CA LYS A 113 -12.93 -19.16 7.94
C LYS A 113 -13.95 -19.85 7.03
N VAL A 114 -14.81 -19.06 6.36
CA VAL A 114 -15.86 -19.57 5.46
C VAL A 114 -15.33 -20.06 4.11
N ILE A 115 -14.04 -19.87 3.81
CA ILE A 115 -13.44 -20.33 2.56
C ILE A 115 -13.28 -21.85 2.61
N PRO A 116 -13.90 -22.60 1.67
CA PRO A 116 -13.75 -24.04 1.63
C PRO A 116 -12.33 -24.40 1.20
N LEU A 117 -11.72 -25.35 1.91
CA LEU A 117 -10.44 -25.92 1.54
C LEU A 117 -10.62 -27.02 0.50
N ASP A 118 -9.69 -27.09 -0.44
CA ASP A 118 -9.58 -28.21 -1.37
C ASP A 118 -8.11 -28.64 -1.50
N SER A 119 -7.92 -29.93 -1.76
CA SER A 119 -6.60 -30.56 -1.79
C SER A 119 -5.68 -29.94 -2.84
N LEU A 120 -6.23 -29.38 -3.93
CA LEU A 120 -5.45 -28.76 -4.98
C LEU A 120 -4.89 -27.40 -4.52
N THR A 121 -5.70 -26.55 -3.87
CA THR A 121 -5.22 -25.32 -3.23
C THR A 121 -4.14 -25.62 -2.21
N GLU A 122 -4.36 -26.60 -1.33
CA GLU A 122 -3.38 -26.97 -0.29
C GLU A 122 -2.06 -27.45 -0.91
N PHE A 123 -2.13 -28.31 -1.92
CA PHE A 123 -0.95 -28.79 -2.64
C PHE A 123 -0.18 -27.65 -3.31
N VAL A 124 -0.86 -26.78 -4.07
CA VAL A 124 -0.23 -25.63 -4.73
C VAL A 124 0.39 -24.68 -3.70
N THR A 125 -0.30 -24.43 -2.59
CA THR A 125 0.19 -23.57 -1.51
C THR A 125 1.45 -24.15 -0.86
N LYS A 126 1.48 -25.47 -0.63
CA LYS A 126 2.66 -26.17 -0.10
C LYS A 126 3.85 -26.04 -1.06
N VAL A 127 3.64 -26.28 -2.36
CA VAL A 127 4.69 -26.14 -3.38
C VAL A 127 5.22 -24.71 -3.42
N LEU A 128 4.34 -23.72 -3.48
CA LEU A 128 4.74 -22.31 -3.49
C LEU A 128 5.51 -21.92 -2.23
N SER A 129 5.04 -22.34 -1.05
CA SER A 129 5.71 -22.05 0.21
C SER A 129 7.13 -22.64 0.24
N SER A 130 7.30 -23.88 -0.24
CA SER A 130 8.62 -24.51 -0.37
C SER A 130 9.54 -23.78 -1.35
N LEU A 131 9.01 -23.35 -2.50
CA LEU A 131 9.78 -22.56 -3.48
C LEU A 131 10.24 -21.23 -2.90
N TRP A 132 9.38 -20.55 -2.14
CA TRP A 132 9.71 -19.30 -1.48
C TRP A 132 10.73 -19.49 -0.35
N LEU A 133 10.55 -20.51 0.50
CA LEU A 133 11.55 -20.83 1.53
C LEU A 133 12.92 -21.16 0.90
N SER A 134 12.94 -21.87 -0.23
CA SER A 134 14.18 -22.10 -1.00
C SER A 134 14.77 -20.79 -1.54
N PHE A 135 13.95 -19.90 -2.10
CA PHE A 135 14.39 -18.58 -2.56
C PHE A 135 15.01 -17.74 -1.41
N PHE A 136 14.40 -17.77 -0.23
CA PHE A 136 14.89 -17.01 0.94
C PHE A 136 16.17 -17.59 1.55
N ARG A 137 16.55 -18.84 1.27
CA ARG A 137 17.90 -19.35 1.62
C ARG A 137 19.01 -18.53 0.95
N LYS A 138 18.77 -18.02 -0.25
CA LYS A 138 19.72 -17.18 -1.01
C LYS A 138 19.51 -15.69 -0.75
N PHE A 139 18.27 -15.27 -0.50
CA PHE A 139 17.90 -13.87 -0.28
C PHE A 139 17.16 -13.71 1.06
N PRO A 140 17.84 -13.73 2.22
CA PRO A 140 17.20 -13.83 3.52
C PRO A 140 16.11 -12.78 3.76
N SER A 141 14.97 -13.22 4.30
CA SER A 141 13.87 -12.35 4.68
C SER A 141 13.18 -12.89 5.93
N PRO A 142 13.75 -12.66 7.14
CA PRO A 142 13.34 -13.31 8.38
C PRO A 142 11.84 -13.21 8.67
N VAL A 143 11.26 -12.01 8.47
CA VAL A 143 9.82 -11.75 8.69
C VAL A 143 8.92 -12.63 7.80
N VAL A 144 9.34 -12.90 6.57
CA VAL A 144 8.56 -13.68 5.60
C VAL A 144 8.74 -15.17 5.85
N GLU A 145 9.97 -15.58 6.16
CA GLU A 145 10.27 -16.97 6.54
C GLU A 145 9.51 -17.36 7.80
N GLU A 146 9.47 -16.47 8.80
CA GLU A 146 8.68 -16.64 10.01
C GLU A 146 7.19 -16.77 9.72
N ALA A 147 6.65 -15.88 8.89
CA ALA A 147 5.24 -15.93 8.49
C ALA A 147 4.89 -17.25 7.79
N LEU A 148 5.73 -17.71 6.85
CA LEU A 148 5.51 -18.95 6.11
C LEU A 148 5.65 -20.21 6.99
N ARG A 149 6.55 -20.19 7.99
CA ARG A 149 6.81 -21.34 8.87
C ARG A 149 5.78 -21.47 9.99
N ASN A 150 5.32 -20.33 10.53
CA ASN A 150 4.45 -20.31 11.70
C ASN A 150 2.96 -20.20 11.36
N THR A 151 2.61 -19.97 10.09
CA THR A 151 1.22 -20.03 9.65
C THR A 151 0.88 -21.45 9.19
N SER A 152 -0.23 -22.00 9.67
CA SER A 152 -0.67 -23.33 9.25
C SER A 152 -0.91 -23.38 7.73
N LEU A 153 -0.60 -24.52 7.10
CA LEU A 153 -0.81 -24.72 5.66
C LEU A 153 -2.28 -24.48 5.27
N LYS A 154 -3.22 -24.86 6.13
CA LYS A 154 -4.66 -24.64 5.93
C LYS A 154 -5.01 -23.16 5.88
N ASN A 155 -4.46 -22.33 6.78
CA ASN A 155 -4.71 -20.89 6.76
C ASN A 155 -4.05 -20.23 5.54
N LEU A 156 -2.81 -20.60 5.20
CA LEU A 156 -2.16 -20.13 3.98
C LEU A 156 -2.97 -20.50 2.73
N ALA A 157 -3.51 -21.71 2.66
CA ALA A 157 -4.30 -22.18 1.53
C ALA A 157 -5.62 -21.40 1.39
N LYS A 158 -6.33 -21.14 2.50
CA LYS A 158 -7.53 -20.28 2.49
C LYS A 158 -7.21 -18.87 1.99
N HIS A 159 -6.14 -18.26 2.50
CA HIS A 159 -5.68 -16.94 2.08
C HIS A 159 -5.33 -16.90 0.59
N LYS A 160 -4.53 -17.87 0.12
CA LYS A 160 -4.18 -18.06 -1.30
C LYS A 160 -5.42 -18.16 -2.20
N LYS A 161 -6.42 -18.91 -1.76
CA LYS A 161 -7.67 -19.08 -2.50
C LYS A 161 -8.46 -17.78 -2.57
N LEU A 162 -8.52 -17.02 -1.46
CA LEU A 162 -9.13 -15.68 -1.46
C LEU A 162 -8.44 -14.76 -2.46
N VAL A 163 -7.11 -14.72 -2.43
CA VAL A 163 -6.30 -13.86 -3.30
C VAL A 163 -6.54 -14.18 -4.77
N LEU A 164 -6.60 -15.46 -5.13
CA LEU A 164 -6.84 -15.87 -6.52
C LEU A 164 -8.22 -15.44 -7.01
N LYS A 165 -9.23 -15.41 -6.11
CA LYS A 165 -10.58 -14.96 -6.42
C LYS A 165 -10.65 -13.42 -6.52
N TYR A 166 -9.98 -12.75 -5.59
CA TYR A 166 -10.04 -11.29 -5.48
C TYR A 166 -9.14 -10.59 -6.51
N SER A 167 -8.05 -11.24 -6.91
CA SER A 167 -6.97 -10.60 -7.63
C SER A 167 -6.34 -11.49 -8.71
N SER A 168 -5.19 -11.06 -9.23
CA SER A 168 -4.51 -11.73 -10.33
C SER A 168 -3.62 -12.89 -9.86
N LEU A 169 -3.28 -13.76 -10.81
CA LEU A 169 -2.28 -14.81 -10.60
C LEU A 169 -0.93 -14.25 -10.13
N LEU A 170 -0.54 -13.04 -10.56
CA LEU A 170 0.71 -12.42 -10.12
C LEU A 170 0.70 -12.09 -8.62
N HIS A 171 -0.45 -11.86 -8.02
CA HIS A 171 -0.57 -11.66 -6.58
C HIS A 171 -0.60 -12.98 -5.83
N PHE A 172 -1.33 -13.96 -6.36
CA PHE A 172 -1.38 -15.33 -5.83
C PHE A 172 0.01 -15.95 -5.70
N LEU A 173 0.94 -15.65 -6.61
CA LEU A 173 2.29 -16.20 -6.58
C LEU A 173 3.21 -15.58 -5.52
N LYS A 174 2.84 -14.46 -4.88
CA LYS A 174 3.66 -13.82 -3.83
C LYS A 174 3.75 -14.71 -2.59
N PRO A 175 4.78 -14.57 -1.73
CA PRO A 175 4.84 -15.32 -0.46
C PRO A 175 3.99 -14.68 0.65
N VAL A 176 3.84 -13.35 0.61
CA VAL A 176 3.12 -12.53 1.59
C VAL A 176 2.58 -11.27 0.93
N SER A 177 1.76 -10.51 1.67
CA SER A 177 1.15 -9.24 1.24
C SER A 177 0.30 -9.38 -0.03
N GLU A 178 -0.41 -10.49 -0.15
CA GLU A 178 -0.98 -10.93 -1.41
C GLU A 178 -2.12 -10.00 -1.87
N ALA A 179 -1.86 -9.22 -2.92
CA ALA A 179 -2.72 -8.13 -3.40
C ALA A 179 -3.04 -7.02 -2.37
N GLY A 180 -2.31 -6.94 -1.26
CA GLY A 180 -2.61 -6.00 -0.16
C GLY A 180 -3.68 -6.50 0.82
N ILE A 181 -4.12 -7.76 0.70
CA ILE A 181 -4.99 -8.39 1.70
C ILE A 181 -4.18 -8.61 2.98
N ASP A 182 -4.68 -8.11 4.12
CA ASP A 182 -3.94 -8.08 5.38
C ASP A 182 -4.75 -8.66 6.55
N ALA A 183 -4.20 -9.65 7.22
CA ALA A 183 -4.78 -10.33 8.39
C ALA A 183 -4.30 -9.76 9.74
N SER A 184 -3.32 -8.85 9.74
CA SER A 184 -2.76 -8.28 10.96
C SER A 184 -3.60 -7.11 11.46
N ASN A 185 -3.67 -6.96 12.79
CA ASN A 185 -4.51 -5.96 13.47
C ASN A 185 -6.02 -6.14 13.21
N LEU A 186 -6.44 -7.38 13.02
CA LEU A 186 -7.84 -7.81 12.94
C LEU A 186 -8.04 -9.07 13.79
N PRO A 187 -9.22 -9.26 14.38
CA PRO A 187 -9.51 -10.45 15.17
C PRO A 187 -9.97 -11.62 14.31
N TYR A 188 -10.00 -12.81 14.90
CA TYR A 188 -10.43 -14.04 14.24
C TYR A 188 -9.66 -14.27 12.92
N HIS A 189 -10.33 -14.86 11.94
CA HIS A 189 -9.82 -15.07 10.59
C HIS A 189 -10.19 -13.91 9.64
N TYR A 190 -10.43 -12.71 10.20
CA TYR A 190 -10.74 -11.55 9.39
C TYR A 190 -9.52 -11.00 8.68
N VAL A 191 -9.72 -10.62 7.43
CA VAL A 191 -8.72 -9.91 6.63
C VAL A 191 -9.30 -8.63 6.05
N ALA A 192 -8.51 -7.56 6.05
CA ALA A 192 -8.83 -6.34 5.33
C ALA A 192 -8.58 -6.56 3.84
N ILE A 193 -9.59 -6.31 3.02
CA ILE A 193 -9.51 -6.44 1.56
C ILE A 193 -9.37 -5.04 0.97
N PRO A 194 -8.31 -4.74 0.19
CA PRO A 194 -8.20 -3.49 -0.54
C PRO A 194 -9.40 -3.27 -1.44
N MET A 195 -9.97 -2.06 -1.51
CA MET A 195 -11.16 -1.78 -2.32
C MET A 195 -10.85 -0.83 -3.48
N ARG A 196 -11.70 -0.84 -4.51
CA ARG A 196 -11.71 0.21 -5.53
C ARG A 196 -12.41 1.46 -5.01
N GLY A 197 -12.10 2.61 -5.59
CA GLY A 197 -12.63 3.91 -5.19
C GLY A 197 -11.84 4.58 -4.07
N MET A 198 -10.62 4.14 -3.76
CA MET A 198 -9.81 4.76 -2.71
C MET A 198 -9.50 6.23 -3.05
N SER A 199 -9.38 6.58 -4.33
CA SER A 199 -9.25 7.97 -4.79
C SER A 199 -10.44 8.83 -4.39
N LYS A 200 -11.67 8.27 -4.41
CA LYS A 200 -12.88 8.97 -3.94
C LYS A 200 -12.85 9.18 -2.43
N VAL A 201 -12.36 8.19 -1.67
CA VAL A 201 -12.20 8.30 -0.22
C VAL A 201 -11.20 9.41 0.12
N VAL A 202 -10.04 9.43 -0.53
CA VAL A 202 -9.01 10.46 -0.33
C VAL A 202 -9.53 11.87 -0.66
N GLU A 203 -10.27 12.01 -1.77
CA GLU A 203 -10.89 13.31 -2.12
C GLU A 203 -11.99 13.71 -1.13
N GLY A 204 -12.79 12.76 -0.65
CA GLY A 204 -13.80 13.01 0.39
C GLY A 204 -13.18 13.47 1.72
N ILE A 205 -12.04 12.89 2.12
CA ILE A 205 -11.27 13.37 3.30
C ILE A 205 -10.81 14.80 3.05
N ARG A 206 -10.19 15.07 1.89
CA ARG A 206 -9.69 16.42 1.55
C ARG A 206 -10.81 17.46 1.60
N ARG A 207 -11.96 17.13 1.01
CA ARG A 207 -13.15 17.98 1.00
C ARG A 207 -13.68 18.24 2.41
N THR A 208 -13.83 17.18 3.21
CA THR A 208 -14.30 17.30 4.60
C THR A 208 -13.39 18.21 5.43
N LEU A 209 -12.08 18.13 5.24
CA LEU A 209 -11.12 19.00 5.93
C LEU A 209 -11.24 20.46 5.48
N ALA A 210 -11.44 20.70 4.18
CA ALA A 210 -11.68 22.05 3.66
C ALA A 210 -13.00 22.63 4.21
N GLU A 211 -14.08 21.85 4.21
CA GLU A 211 -15.41 22.29 4.66
C GLU A 211 -15.49 22.49 6.18
N ARG A 212 -14.97 21.55 6.97
CA ARG A 212 -15.12 21.58 8.44
C ARG A 212 -14.05 22.40 9.16
N LEU A 213 -12.84 22.45 8.61
CA LEU A 213 -11.68 23.07 9.26
C LEU A 213 -11.14 24.27 8.49
N GLY A 214 -11.68 24.59 7.31
CA GLY A 214 -11.22 25.70 6.49
C GLY A 214 -9.80 25.55 5.94
N VAL A 215 -9.24 24.33 5.93
CA VAL A 215 -7.86 24.09 5.49
C VAL A 215 -7.79 23.39 4.14
N ASN A 216 -6.94 23.88 3.24
CA ASN A 216 -6.67 23.27 1.95
C ASN A 216 -5.38 22.42 2.03
N VAL A 217 -5.56 21.10 2.13
CA VAL A 217 -4.48 20.14 2.39
C VAL A 217 -4.29 19.14 1.25
N ASN A 218 -3.19 18.39 1.32
CA ASN A 218 -2.94 17.24 0.47
C ASN A 218 -3.24 15.97 1.28
N VAL A 219 -3.94 15.01 0.69
CA VAL A 219 -4.29 13.75 1.37
C VAL A 219 -3.66 12.58 0.62
N MET A 220 -3.04 11.68 1.35
CA MET A 220 -2.39 10.49 0.79
C MET A 220 -2.76 9.26 1.61
N VAL A 221 -3.20 8.21 0.94
CA VAL A 221 -3.36 6.89 1.58
C VAL A 221 -2.19 6.02 1.19
N ILE A 222 -1.55 5.42 2.20
CA ILE A 222 -0.39 4.57 2.01
C ILE A 222 -0.61 3.18 2.63
N ASP A 223 0.12 2.22 2.06
CA ASP A 223 0.29 0.89 2.62
C ASP A 223 1.78 0.58 2.85
N SER A 224 2.05 -0.24 3.85
CA SER A 224 3.41 -0.58 4.29
C SER A 224 4.18 -1.45 3.27
N ASP A 225 3.44 -2.08 2.34
CA ASP A 225 3.97 -2.83 1.21
C ASP A 225 4.99 -2.02 0.42
N ARG A 226 6.15 -2.62 0.17
CA ARG A 226 7.28 -1.91 -0.43
C ARG A 226 7.20 -1.95 -1.95
N MET A 227 6.99 -0.78 -2.54
CA MET A 227 7.16 -0.56 -3.97
C MET A 227 8.61 -0.25 -4.34
N VAL A 228 8.98 -0.64 -5.56
CA VAL A 228 10.30 -0.54 -6.14
C VAL A 228 10.38 0.70 -7.03
N VAL A 229 11.41 1.52 -6.82
CA VAL A 229 11.68 2.71 -7.64
C VAL A 229 13.12 2.65 -8.14
N PHE A 230 13.30 2.71 -9.45
CA PHE A 230 14.64 2.72 -10.05
C PHE A 230 15.39 4.01 -9.74
N LYS A 231 16.67 3.93 -9.34
CA LYS A 231 17.46 5.12 -9.02
C LYS A 231 17.60 6.09 -10.19
N ARG A 232 17.65 5.54 -11.41
CA ARG A 232 17.78 6.27 -12.70
C ARG A 232 16.43 6.73 -13.26
N CYS A 233 15.33 6.06 -12.94
CA CYS A 233 13.99 6.40 -13.44
C CYS A 233 13.05 6.69 -12.25
N ARG A 234 12.95 7.98 -11.87
CA ARG A 234 12.19 8.43 -10.68
C ARG A 234 10.76 8.91 -10.98
N GLY A 235 10.33 8.79 -12.23
CA GLY A 235 8.99 9.21 -12.67
C GLY A 235 7.92 8.13 -12.56
N ILE A 236 8.31 6.87 -12.28
CA ILE A 236 7.42 5.72 -12.17
C ILE A 236 7.87 4.87 -10.98
N ALA A 237 6.91 4.35 -10.22
CA ALA A 237 7.12 3.34 -9.20
C ALA A 237 6.43 2.03 -9.60
N ILE A 238 6.94 0.91 -9.11
CA ILE A 238 6.36 -0.41 -9.36
C ILE A 238 5.94 -0.99 -8.01
N ALA A 239 4.65 -1.25 -7.84
CA ALA A 239 4.09 -1.81 -6.63
C ALA A 239 3.88 -3.33 -6.74
N PRO A 240 3.91 -4.04 -5.61
CA PRO A 240 3.60 -5.47 -5.56
C PRO A 240 2.10 -5.73 -5.36
N ARG A 241 1.24 -4.70 -5.46
CA ARG A 241 -0.19 -4.75 -5.19
C ARG A 241 -0.95 -3.67 -5.96
N PRO A 242 -2.29 -3.78 -6.07
CA PRO A 242 -3.13 -2.78 -6.71
C PRO A 242 -3.07 -1.41 -6.03
N THR A 243 -3.17 -0.36 -6.84
CA THR A 243 -3.14 1.06 -6.47
C THR A 243 -3.92 1.88 -7.48
N GLU A 244 -4.44 3.04 -7.06
CA GLU A 244 -5.14 4.00 -7.92
C GLU A 244 -4.28 5.22 -8.25
N TYR A 245 -3.02 5.26 -7.81
CA TYR A 245 -2.14 6.38 -8.10
C TYR A 245 -1.44 6.20 -9.44
N ARG A 246 -1.72 7.10 -10.40
CA ARG A 246 -1.34 7.00 -11.83
C ARG A 246 0.14 6.77 -12.16
N TYR A 247 1.05 7.07 -11.23
CA TYR A 247 2.50 6.90 -11.43
C TYR A 247 3.05 5.61 -10.78
N VAL A 248 2.17 4.76 -10.27
CA VAL A 248 2.52 3.49 -9.65
C VAL A 248 1.89 2.37 -10.49
N ILE A 249 2.72 1.45 -10.95
CA ILE A 249 2.32 0.31 -11.77
C ILE A 249 2.34 -0.95 -10.91
N ASP A 250 1.23 -1.66 -10.86
CA ASP A 250 1.15 -2.95 -10.17
C ASP A 250 1.71 -4.09 -11.05
N LEU A 251 2.74 -4.78 -10.56
CA LEU A 251 3.30 -5.99 -11.20
C LEU A 251 3.34 -7.20 -10.25
N GLY A 252 2.62 -7.14 -9.11
CA GLY A 252 2.52 -8.24 -8.16
C GLY A 252 3.86 -8.87 -7.76
N VAL A 253 3.97 -10.19 -7.92
CA VAL A 253 5.18 -10.97 -7.61
C VAL A 253 6.44 -10.48 -8.32
N LEU A 254 6.34 -9.91 -9.52
CA LEU A 254 7.51 -9.40 -10.24
C LEU A 254 8.14 -8.23 -9.50
N SER A 255 7.32 -7.27 -9.07
CA SER A 255 7.77 -6.17 -8.21
C SER A 255 8.39 -6.68 -6.91
N TYR A 256 7.78 -7.73 -6.34
CA TYR A 256 8.28 -8.34 -5.11
C TYR A 256 9.65 -9.00 -5.31
N ILE A 257 9.91 -9.67 -6.44
CA ILE A 257 11.21 -10.29 -6.74
C ILE A 257 12.27 -9.22 -7.10
N MET A 258 11.88 -8.18 -7.83
CA MET A 258 12.77 -7.10 -8.28
C MET A 258 13.54 -6.45 -7.12
N ARG A 259 12.93 -6.33 -5.93
CA ARG A 259 13.62 -5.75 -4.75
C ARG A 259 14.86 -6.56 -4.34
N PHE A 260 14.85 -7.87 -4.54
CA PHE A 260 15.94 -8.77 -4.14
C PHE A 260 16.99 -8.84 -5.24
N LEU A 261 16.55 -9.03 -6.50
CA LEU A 261 17.46 -9.21 -7.63
C LEU A 261 18.16 -7.93 -8.08
N LEU A 262 17.52 -6.78 -7.95
CA LEU A 262 18.07 -5.51 -8.45
C LEU A 262 18.87 -4.75 -7.39
N GLY A 263 18.86 -5.23 -6.13
CA GLY A 263 19.68 -4.73 -5.02
C GLY A 263 19.84 -3.21 -5.00
N GLY A 264 21.09 -2.75 -5.08
CA GLY A 264 21.44 -1.33 -5.04
C GLY A 264 20.96 -0.47 -6.22
N LYS A 265 20.34 -1.03 -7.26
CA LYS A 265 19.82 -0.26 -8.42
C LYS A 265 18.45 0.36 -8.14
N VAL A 266 17.74 -0.15 -7.13
CA VAL A 266 16.40 0.27 -6.77
C VAL A 266 16.36 0.89 -5.37
N ARG A 267 15.26 1.56 -5.06
CA ARG A 267 14.92 2.08 -3.73
C ARG A 267 13.52 1.63 -3.37
N LEU A 268 13.33 1.35 -2.09
CA LEU A 268 12.05 0.91 -1.54
C LEU A 268 11.33 2.06 -0.85
N TYR A 269 10.04 2.15 -1.13
CA TYR A 269 9.12 3.13 -0.57
C TYR A 269 7.81 2.42 -0.18
N PRO A 270 7.07 2.90 0.83
CA PRO A 270 5.70 2.41 1.09
C PRO A 270 4.82 2.70 -0.13
N THR A 271 3.84 1.84 -0.39
CA THR A 271 2.97 1.95 -1.55
C THR A 271 2.03 3.13 -1.37
N ILE A 272 2.01 4.05 -2.35
CA ILE A 272 0.99 5.10 -2.43
C ILE A 272 -0.23 4.45 -3.06
N VAL A 273 -1.29 4.27 -2.27
CA VAL A 273 -2.53 3.63 -2.73
C VAL A 273 -3.38 4.64 -3.48
N ALA A 274 -3.53 5.85 -2.93
CA ALA A 274 -4.25 6.95 -3.55
C ALA A 274 -3.72 8.30 -3.04
N TYR A 275 -3.95 9.35 -3.82
CA TYR A 275 -3.49 10.70 -3.51
C TYR A 275 -4.46 11.73 -4.10
N ALA A 276 -4.77 12.77 -3.32
CA ALA A 276 -5.52 13.93 -3.78
C ALA A 276 -4.94 15.23 -3.20
N GLY A 277 -4.94 16.28 -4.01
CA GLY A 277 -4.36 17.57 -3.64
C GLY A 277 -3.55 18.19 -4.77
N LYS A 278 -2.64 19.09 -4.43
CA LYS A 278 -1.77 19.77 -5.38
C LYS A 278 -0.88 18.77 -6.10
N GLN A 279 -0.55 19.04 -7.36
CA GLN A 279 0.38 18.18 -8.10
C GLN A 279 1.81 18.36 -7.59
N TYR A 280 2.44 17.26 -7.20
CA TYR A 280 3.85 17.21 -6.82
C TYR A 280 4.59 16.15 -7.63
N PRO A 281 5.90 16.31 -7.85
CA PRO A 281 6.68 15.29 -8.51
C PRO A 281 6.73 14.02 -7.65
N LEU A 282 6.66 12.84 -8.29
CA LEU A 282 6.61 11.54 -7.60
C LEU A 282 7.69 11.41 -6.52
N HIS A 283 8.94 11.80 -6.83
CA HIS A 283 10.05 11.69 -5.88
C HIS A 283 9.84 12.42 -4.54
N LEU A 284 9.05 13.50 -4.52
CA LEU A 284 8.72 14.21 -3.28
C LEU A 284 7.64 13.46 -2.51
N LEU A 285 6.59 13.00 -3.20
CA LEU A 285 5.53 12.18 -2.60
C LEU A 285 6.11 10.89 -1.99
N LEU A 286 7.07 10.26 -2.67
CA LEU A 286 7.82 9.11 -2.15
C LEU A 286 8.56 9.42 -0.85
N LYS A 287 9.20 10.59 -0.76
CA LYS A 287 9.89 11.03 0.48
C LYS A 287 8.91 11.26 1.61
N ILE A 288 7.77 11.90 1.31
CA ILE A 288 6.69 12.16 2.26
C ILE A 288 6.10 10.84 2.76
N ALA A 289 5.71 9.95 1.86
CA ALA A 289 5.18 8.63 2.18
C ALA A 289 6.15 7.84 3.08
N LYS A 290 7.45 7.83 2.76
CA LYS A 290 8.48 7.16 3.58
C LYS A 290 8.64 7.78 4.97
N LYS A 291 8.48 9.09 5.11
CA LYS A 291 8.55 9.78 6.41
C LYS A 291 7.29 9.53 7.24
N ALA A 292 6.12 9.52 6.61
CA ALA A 292 4.85 9.19 7.24
C ALA A 292 4.79 7.72 7.69
N ASP A 293 5.16 6.77 6.84
CA ASP A 293 5.22 5.33 7.15
C ASP A 293 6.10 5.00 8.37
N LYS A 294 7.18 5.76 8.58
CA LYS A 294 8.02 5.63 9.79
C LYS A 294 7.35 6.16 11.06
N ALA A 295 6.44 7.12 10.93
CA ALA A 295 5.74 7.73 12.04
C ALA A 295 4.44 6.99 12.40
N ILE A 296 3.80 6.37 11.40
CA ILE A 296 2.67 5.47 11.56
C ILE A 296 3.17 4.17 12.21
N MET A 297 2.48 3.73 13.26
CA MET A 297 2.85 2.52 13.99
C MET A 297 1.98 1.34 13.56
N SER A 298 2.54 0.14 13.57
CA SER A 298 1.90 -1.11 13.15
C SER A 298 0.93 -1.70 14.18
N GLY A 299 0.57 -0.96 15.24
CA GLY A 299 -0.36 -1.42 16.27
C GLY A 299 0.15 -2.66 17.00
N LEU A 300 -0.60 -3.76 16.89
CA LEU A 300 -0.31 -5.06 17.50
C LEU A 300 0.79 -5.84 16.79
N GLY A 301 1.27 -5.42 15.63
CA GLY A 301 2.34 -6.10 14.90
C GLY A 301 2.28 -5.82 13.39
N ARG A 302 3.39 -6.03 12.69
CA ARG A 302 3.47 -5.88 11.23
C ARG A 302 2.93 -7.08 10.47
N THR A 303 2.90 -8.24 11.12
CA THR A 303 2.36 -9.48 10.56
C THR A 303 1.32 -10.08 11.50
N ALA A 304 0.48 -10.97 10.97
CA ALA A 304 -0.50 -11.68 11.76
C ALA A 304 0.16 -12.57 12.83
N ILE A 305 1.33 -13.13 12.54
CA ILE A 305 2.13 -13.91 13.50
C ILE A 305 2.72 -13.03 14.61
N GLU A 306 3.23 -11.84 14.27
CA GLU A 306 3.71 -10.89 15.27
C GLU A 306 2.56 -10.41 16.18
N MET A 307 1.37 -10.20 15.62
CA MET A 307 0.16 -9.89 16.38
C MET A 307 -0.19 -11.00 17.39
N LEU A 308 -0.18 -12.27 16.96
CA LEU A 308 -0.43 -13.40 17.86
C LEU A 308 0.58 -13.41 19.02
N ARG A 309 1.86 -13.22 18.73
CA ARG A 309 2.91 -13.14 19.75
C ARG A 309 2.68 -11.99 20.72
N ASN A 310 2.42 -10.78 20.23
CA ASN A 310 2.25 -9.60 21.07
C ASN A 310 0.99 -9.67 21.95
N LEU A 311 0.00 -10.48 21.55
CA LEU A 311 -1.20 -10.76 22.33
C LEU A 311 -1.06 -12.01 23.23
N ASN A 312 0.07 -12.73 23.17
CA ASN A 312 0.28 -14.02 23.81
C ASN A 312 -0.83 -15.03 23.45
N LYS A 313 -1.15 -15.13 22.15
CA LYS A 313 -2.16 -16.03 21.59
C LYS A 313 -1.51 -17.07 20.67
N THR A 314 -2.11 -18.25 20.62
CA THR A 314 -1.57 -19.36 19.78
C THR A 314 -2.34 -19.52 18.48
N SER A 315 -3.58 -19.04 18.42
CA SER A 315 -4.45 -19.17 17.25
C SER A 315 -5.22 -17.89 16.96
N PHE A 316 -5.67 -17.76 15.71
CA PHE A 316 -6.49 -16.62 15.27
C PHE A 316 -7.88 -16.60 15.94
N ASP A 317 -8.48 -17.76 16.22
CA ASP A 317 -9.77 -17.86 16.92
C ASP A 317 -9.76 -17.22 18.32
N GLU A 318 -8.61 -17.16 18.99
CA GLU A 318 -8.48 -16.56 20.31
C GLU A 318 -8.41 -15.02 20.30
N VAL A 319 -8.12 -14.41 19.14
CA VAL A 319 -8.01 -12.96 19.00
C VAL A 319 -9.40 -12.37 18.80
N LYS A 320 -9.81 -11.49 19.72
CA LYS A 320 -11.15 -10.87 19.75
C LYS A 320 -11.08 -9.37 19.46
N TRP A 321 -12.21 -8.77 19.11
CA TRP A 321 -12.32 -7.31 18.93
C TRP A 321 -11.83 -6.53 20.17
N SER A 322 -12.08 -7.04 21.38
CA SER A 322 -11.61 -6.44 22.63
C SER A 322 -10.08 -6.34 22.71
N ASP A 323 -9.34 -7.19 22.01
CA ASP A 323 -7.88 -7.16 21.98
C ASP A 323 -7.34 -5.99 21.15
N MET A 324 -8.12 -5.48 20.20
CA MET A 324 -7.67 -4.41 19.29
C MET A 324 -7.36 -3.11 20.04
N ASN A 325 -8.02 -2.85 21.18
CA ASN A 325 -7.76 -1.66 21.99
C ASN A 325 -6.48 -1.75 22.85
N LYS A 326 -5.80 -2.90 22.91
CA LYS A 326 -4.61 -3.09 23.76
C LYS A 326 -3.36 -2.40 23.21
N ALA A 327 -3.29 -2.16 21.90
CA ALA A 327 -2.19 -1.44 21.28
C ALA A 327 -2.47 0.06 21.14
N LYS A 328 -1.41 0.87 21.16
CA LYS A 328 -1.50 2.28 20.78
C LYS A 328 -1.56 2.38 19.25
N HIS A 329 -2.60 3.01 18.73
CA HIS A 329 -2.79 3.18 17.29
C HIS A 329 -2.37 4.57 16.82
N TYR A 330 -1.58 4.62 15.75
CA TYR A 330 -1.15 5.86 15.10
C TYR A 330 -1.38 5.76 13.59
N PRO A 331 -2.65 5.76 13.14
CA PRO A 331 -3.00 5.50 11.74
C PRO A 331 -2.73 6.69 10.82
N ILE A 332 -2.49 7.89 11.37
CA ILE A 332 -2.34 9.14 10.63
C ILE A 332 -1.02 9.81 10.98
N ALA A 333 -0.35 10.33 9.96
CA ALA A 333 0.77 11.25 10.10
C ALA A 333 0.53 12.54 9.31
N ILE A 334 0.74 13.68 9.96
CA ILE A 334 0.78 14.98 9.28
C ILE A 334 2.23 15.26 8.89
N VAL A 335 2.49 15.49 7.60
CA VAL A 335 3.81 15.86 7.09
C VAL A 335 3.77 17.28 6.57
N ARG A 336 4.58 18.15 7.18
CA ARG A 336 4.72 19.56 6.81
C ARG A 336 6.02 19.79 6.07
N ILE A 337 5.93 20.40 4.90
CA ILE A 337 7.11 20.88 4.17
C ILE A 337 7.54 22.19 4.82
N LEU A 338 8.74 22.21 5.39
CA LEU A 338 9.39 23.44 5.83
C LEU A 338 10.18 24.00 4.66
N HIS A 339 9.93 25.26 4.29
CA HIS A 339 10.76 25.93 3.30
C HIS A 339 12.21 25.97 3.81
N SER A 340 13.16 25.55 2.97
CA SER A 340 14.56 25.88 3.20
C SER A 340 14.64 27.40 3.15
N GLN A 341 15.23 28.04 4.16
CA GLN A 341 15.61 29.43 4.02
C GLN A 341 16.51 29.55 2.79
N HIS A 342 16.12 30.41 1.85
CA HIS A 342 17.06 30.90 0.86
C HIS A 342 18.17 31.62 1.61
N PRO A 343 19.47 31.41 1.31
CA PRO A 343 20.39 32.53 1.46
C PRO A 343 19.86 33.60 0.52
N ALA A 344 19.46 34.73 1.09
CA ALA A 344 19.15 35.93 0.33
C ALA A 344 20.23 36.07 -0.74
N THR A 345 19.82 36.15 -2.00
CA THR A 345 20.65 36.68 -3.06
C THR A 345 21.24 37.97 -2.52
N LYS A 346 22.54 37.97 -2.22
CA LYS A 346 23.33 39.21 -2.19
C LYS A 346 23.21 39.77 -3.59
N ILE A 347 22.20 40.60 -3.81
CA ILE A 347 22.22 41.58 -4.88
C ILE A 347 23.42 42.45 -4.51
N SER A 348 24.56 42.18 -5.15
CA SER A 348 25.65 43.13 -5.18
C SER A 348 25.06 44.41 -5.78
N ARG A 349 24.82 45.41 -4.93
CA ARG A 349 24.76 46.79 -5.36
C ARG A 349 26.13 47.09 -5.94
N HIS A 350 26.31 46.83 -7.24
CA HIS A 350 27.43 47.41 -7.96
C HIS A 350 27.11 48.89 -8.13
N ASN A 351 27.94 49.70 -7.46
CA ASN A 351 28.17 51.12 -7.62
C ASN A 351 27.70 51.68 -8.97
N THR A 352 26.57 52.38 -8.97
CA THR A 352 26.43 53.62 -9.74
C THR A 352 27.10 54.72 -8.94
N ASN A 353 28.38 55.00 -9.24
CA ASN A 353 29.05 56.30 -9.10
C ASN A 353 30.54 56.13 -9.37
N ARG A 354 31.10 57.06 -10.17
CA ARG A 354 32.49 57.19 -10.70
C ARG A 354 32.65 56.58 -12.10
N PHE A 355 32.95 57.31 -13.18
CA PHE A 355 33.41 58.68 -13.38
C PHE A 355 32.91 59.19 -14.74
N LEU A 356 32.96 60.52 -14.88
CA LEU A 356 33.03 61.33 -16.09
C LEU A 356 33.72 60.65 -17.28
#